data_AF-A0AAD5CMA6-F1
#
_entry.id   AF-A0AAD5CMA6-F1
#
_cell.length_a   1.000
_cell.length_b   1.000
_cell.length_c   1.000
_cell.angle_alpha   90.00
_cell.angle_beta   90.00
_cell.angle_gamma   90.00
#
_symmetry.space_group_name_H-M   'P 1'
#
loop_
_entity.id
_entity.type
_entity.pdbx_description
1 polymer ?
#
loop_
_entity_poly.entity_id
_entity_poly.type
_entity_poly.pdbx_seq_one_letter_code
_entity_poly.pdbx_strand_id
1 'polypeptide(L)'
;MPPPSSSLENEVEKAHNHNEPPQPKPVQRKPGGWKSMPYILGNESFERLASVGLVANFTVFLMTIFHMNQVSASNLINIWSGITNFAPLIGAFISDAYVGKE
;
A
#
# COMPACT_ATOMS: atom_id res chain seq x y z
N MET A 1 -17.92 54.21 39.26
CA MET A 1 -18.37 52.93 38.66
C MET A 1 -17.14 52.24 38.11
N PRO A 2 -16.75 51.05 38.60
CA PRO A 2 -15.68 50.28 37.99
C PRO A 2 -16.14 49.69 36.64
N PRO A 3 -15.23 49.53 35.65
CA PRO A 3 -15.55 48.93 34.37
C PRO A 3 -15.93 47.43 34.53
N PRO A 4 -16.79 46.88 33.65
CA PRO A 4 -17.33 45.53 33.79
C PRO A 4 -16.27 44.44 33.56
N SER A 5 -16.17 43.48 34.49
CA SER A 5 -15.24 42.35 34.52
C SER A 5 -15.31 41.40 33.31
N SER A 6 -16.35 41.51 32.49
CA SER A 6 -16.58 40.66 31.31
C SER A 6 -15.54 40.83 30.21
N SER A 7 -14.84 41.97 30.14
CA SER A 7 -13.82 42.19 29.12
C SER A 7 -12.53 41.39 29.40
N LEU A 8 -12.23 41.14 30.67
CA LEU A 8 -11.03 40.42 31.10
C LEU A 8 -11.20 38.90 30.96
N GLU A 9 -12.41 38.36 31.21
CA GLU A 9 -12.71 36.94 30.97
C GLU A 9 -12.59 36.57 29.47
N ASN A 10 -12.98 37.47 28.57
CA ASN A 10 -12.84 37.26 27.12
C ASN A 10 -11.37 37.29 26.64
N GLU A 11 -10.49 38.06 27.29
CA GLU A 11 -9.04 38.04 27.00
C GLU A 11 -8.37 36.77 27.56
N VAL A 12 -8.78 36.31 28.74
CA VAL A 12 -8.24 35.10 29.37
C VAL A 12 -8.69 33.83 28.63
N GLU A 13 -9.92 33.78 28.12
CA GLU A 13 -10.41 32.65 27.29
C GLU A 13 -9.69 32.59 25.93
N LYS A 14 -9.38 33.76 25.34
CA LYS A 14 -8.59 33.86 24.10
C LYS A 14 -7.13 33.46 24.31
N ALA A 15 -6.58 33.68 25.50
CA ALA A 15 -5.21 33.31 25.84
C ALA A 15 -5.03 31.80 26.10
N HIS A 16 -6.09 31.08 26.50
CA HIS A 16 -5.99 29.65 26.81
C HIS A 16 -6.08 28.74 25.58
N ASN A 17 -6.57 29.25 24.44
CA ASN A 17 -6.68 28.50 23.19
C ASN A 17 -5.41 28.53 22.32
N HIS A 18 -4.27 28.97 22.86
CA HIS A 18 -3.02 29.16 22.09
C HIS A 18 -1.93 28.12 22.36
N ASN A 19 -2.22 27.05 23.13
CA ASN A 19 -1.22 26.07 23.56
C ASN A 19 -1.56 24.61 23.20
N GLU A 20 -2.22 24.35 22.08
CA GLU A 20 -2.16 23.03 21.47
C GLU A 20 -0.89 22.93 20.60
N PRO A 21 -0.04 21.90 20.79
CA PRO A 21 1.11 21.69 19.92
C PRO A 21 0.61 21.57 18.48
N PRO A 22 1.28 22.19 17.50
CA PRO A 22 0.86 22.12 16.11
C PRO A 22 0.89 20.66 15.68
N GLN A 23 -0.30 20.07 15.51
CA GLN A 23 -0.48 18.78 14.84
C GLN A 23 0.34 18.80 13.54
N PRO A 24 1.17 17.79 13.25
CA PRO A 24 1.94 17.75 12.02
C PRO A 24 0.96 17.80 10.85
N LYS A 25 0.84 18.97 10.23
CA LYS A 25 0.00 19.17 9.06
C LYS A 25 0.47 18.15 8.04
N PRO A 26 -0.41 17.24 7.55
CA PRO A 26 -0.01 16.26 6.56
C PRO A 26 0.59 17.04 5.40
N VAL A 27 1.87 16.76 5.10
CA VAL A 27 2.57 17.37 3.98
C VAL A 27 1.76 17.04 2.74
N GLN A 28 1.00 18.01 2.24
CA GLN A 28 0.22 17.85 1.02
C GLN A 28 1.21 17.71 -0.13
N ARG A 29 1.59 16.46 -0.41
CA ARG A 29 2.39 16.13 -1.58
C ARG A 29 1.55 16.53 -2.79
N LYS A 30 2.02 17.50 -3.57
CA LYS A 30 1.38 17.84 -4.84
C LYS A 30 1.27 16.54 -5.64
N PRO A 31 0.07 16.12 -6.08
CA PRO A 31 -0.05 14.93 -6.88
C PRO A 31 0.86 15.11 -8.10
N GLY A 32 1.84 14.22 -8.23
CA GLY A 32 2.67 14.17 -9.42
C GLY A 32 1.75 13.82 -10.57
N GLY A 33 1.30 14.82 -11.33
CA GLY A 33 0.30 14.65 -12.37
C GLY A 33 0.83 13.85 -13.56
N TRP A 34 0.73 14.42 -14.77
CA TRP A 34 1.14 13.77 -16.02
C TRP A 34 2.58 13.22 -16.04
N LYS A 35 3.48 13.76 -15.22
CA LYS A 35 4.87 13.30 -15.15
C LYS A 35 5.06 11.99 -14.36
N SER A 36 4.18 11.66 -13.42
CA SER A 36 4.25 10.39 -12.66
C SER A 36 3.57 9.24 -13.38
N MET A 37 2.61 9.55 -14.26
CA MET A 37 1.87 8.56 -15.04
C MET A 37 2.74 7.54 -15.79
N PRO A 38 3.79 7.93 -16.55
CA PRO A 38 4.65 6.96 -17.23
C PRO A 38 5.47 6.09 -16.28
N TYR A 39 5.88 6.61 -15.12
CA TYR A 39 6.62 5.82 -14.13
C TYR A 39 5.74 4.76 -13.47
N ILE A 40 4.49 5.10 -13.16
CA ILE A 40 3.51 4.15 -12.60
C ILE A 40 3.17 3.08 -13.63
N LEU A 41 2.90 3.47 -14.88
CA LEU A 41 2.65 2.52 -15.96
C LEU A 41 3.86 1.62 -16.23
N GLY A 42 5.07 2.19 -16.23
CA GLY A 42 6.31 1.43 -16.41
C GLY A 42 6.51 0.40 -15.30
N ASN A 43 6.29 0.80 -14.04
CA ASN A 43 6.37 -0.12 -12.90
C ASN A 43 5.33 -1.25 -13.01
N GLU A 44 4.06 -0.92 -13.23
CA GLU A 44 3.00 -1.93 -13.40
C GLU A 44 3.32 -2.87 -14.56
N SER A 45 3.75 -2.32 -15.70
CA SER A 45 4.10 -3.14 -16.88
C SER A 45 5.28 -4.05 -16.58
N PHE A 46 6.31 -3.56 -15.89
CA PHE A 46 7.47 -4.37 -15.51
C PHE A 46 7.10 -5.46 -14.52
N GLU A 47 6.26 -5.17 -13.53
CA GLU A 47 5.76 -6.16 -12.57
C GLU A 47 4.97 -7.28 -13.28
N ARG A 48 4.09 -6.90 -14.22
CA ARG A 48 3.35 -7.85 -15.06
C ARG A 48 4.29 -8.69 -15.93
N LEU A 49 5.25 -8.08 -16.59
CA LEU A 49 6.22 -8.76 -17.45
C LEU A 49 7.12 -9.72 -16.66
N ALA A 50 7.62 -9.29 -15.51
CA ALA A 50 8.42 -10.12 -14.61
C ALA A 50 7.62 -11.33 -14.14
N SER A 51 6.36 -11.11 -13.73
CA SER A 51 5.46 -12.18 -13.28
C SER A 51 5.20 -13.19 -14.41
N VAL A 52 4.82 -12.73 -15.60
CA VAL A 52 4.54 -13.61 -16.75
C VAL A 52 5.81 -14.33 -17.23
N GLY A 53 6.94 -13.63 -17.31
CA GLY A 53 8.22 -14.21 -17.71
C GLY A 53 8.72 -15.28 -16.74
N LEU A 54 8.57 -15.03 -15.43
CA LEU A 54 8.89 -16.01 -14.39
C LEU A 54 8.02 -17.26 -14.54
N VAL A 55 6.70 -17.09 -14.67
CA VAL A 55 5.77 -18.21 -14.80
C VAL A 55 6.03 -19.00 -16.08
N ALA A 56 6.32 -18.33 -17.20
CA ALA A 56 6.66 -18.98 -18.46
C ALA A 56 7.95 -19.81 -18.34
N ASN A 57 9.00 -19.23 -17.76
CA ASN A 57 10.27 -19.94 -17.56
C ASN A 57 10.09 -21.16 -16.64
N PHE A 58 9.35 -20.98 -15.54
CA PHE A 58 9.02 -22.04 -14.60
C PHE A 58 8.24 -23.18 -15.27
N THR A 59 7.24 -22.86 -16.11
CA THR A 59 6.46 -23.85 -16.86
C THR A 59 7.36 -24.70 -17.77
N VAL A 60 8.26 -24.05 -18.51
CA VAL A 60 9.20 -24.75 -19.41
C VAL A 60 10.18 -25.62 -18.63
N PHE A 61 10.67 -25.14 -17.48
CA PHE A 61 11.54 -25.92 -16.61
C PHE A 61 10.87 -27.21 -16.13
N LEU A 62 9.61 -27.14 -15.72
CA LEU A 62 8.84 -28.30 -15.26
C LEU A 62 8.59 -29.32 -16.36
N MET A 63 8.28 -28.86 -17.57
CA MET A 63 8.08 -29.73 -18.72
C MET A 63 9.40 -30.39 -19.16
N THR A 64 10.49 -29.63 -19.19
CA THR A 64 11.77 -30.08 -19.79
C THR A 64 12.62 -30.89 -18.81
N ILE A 65 12.80 -30.40 -17.59
CA ILE A 65 13.72 -31.01 -16.61
C ILE A 65 12.99 -32.05 -15.77
N PHE A 66 11.78 -31.72 -15.32
CA PHE A 66 10.95 -32.62 -14.51
C PHE A 66 10.16 -33.64 -15.34
N HIS A 67 10.26 -33.60 -16.68
CA HIS A 67 9.56 -34.50 -17.62
C HIS A 67 8.05 -34.63 -17.32
N MET A 68 7.44 -33.54 -16.84
CA MET A 68 6.04 -33.55 -16.48
C MET A 68 5.17 -33.51 -17.75
N ASN A 69 4.13 -34.36 -17.78
CA ASN A 69 3.12 -34.31 -18.83
C ASN A 69 2.44 -32.93 -18.84
N GLN A 70 2.02 -32.46 -20.03
CA GLN A 70 1.39 -31.16 -20.22
C GLN A 70 0.22 -30.91 -19.26
N VAL A 71 -0.54 -31.97 -18.97
CA VAL A 71 -1.65 -31.95 -18.00
C VAL A 71 -1.17 -31.59 -16.59
N SER A 72 -0.05 -32.14 -16.15
CA SER A 72 0.53 -31.86 -14.83
C SER A 72 1.12 -30.44 -14.75
N ALA A 73 1.72 -29.95 -15.84
CA ALA A 73 2.21 -28.58 -15.91
C ALA A 73 1.05 -27.57 -15.82
N SER A 74 -0.05 -27.79 -16.54
CA SER A 74 -1.26 -26.96 -16.43
C SER A 74 -1.86 -26.98 -15.02
N ASN A 75 -1.84 -28.14 -14.34
CA ASN A 75 -2.30 -28.23 -12.96
C ASN A 75 -1.44 -27.37 -12.01
N LEU A 76 -0.12 -27.35 -12.20
CA LEU A 76 0.76 -26.50 -11.39
C LEU A 76 0.54 -25.01 -11.65
N ILE A 77 0.25 -24.62 -12.89
CA ILE A 77 -0.10 -23.22 -13.22
C ILE A 77 -1.43 -22.81 -12.58
N ASN A 78 -2.42 -23.71 -12.54
CA ASN A 78 -3.66 -23.47 -11.81
C ASN A 78 -3.43 -23.30 -10.31
N ILE A 79 -2.57 -24.14 -9.71
CA ILE A 79 -2.19 -24.02 -8.30
C ILE A 79 -1.43 -22.71 -8.06
N TRP A 80 -0.49 -22.35 -8.93
CA TRP A 80 0.25 -21.09 -8.85
C TRP A 80 -0.68 -19.88 -8.95
N SER A 81 -1.63 -19.90 -9.88
CA SER A 81 -2.68 -18.90 -9.98
C SER A 81 -3.48 -18.80 -8.68
N GLY A 82 -3.88 -19.94 -8.10
CA GLY A 82 -4.51 -19.99 -6.77
C GLY A 82 -3.66 -19.29 -5.71
N ILE A 83 -2.38 -19.66 -5.59
CA ILE A 83 -1.44 -19.07 -4.63
C ILE A 83 -1.33 -17.56 -4.82
N THR A 84 -1.22 -17.06 -6.06
CA THR A 84 -1.15 -15.61 -6.31
C THR A 84 -2.44 -14.86 -5.91
N ASN A 85 -3.60 -15.51 -5.97
CA ASN A 85 -4.86 -14.93 -5.48
C ASN A 85 -4.98 -15.01 -3.95
N PHE A 86 -4.41 -16.04 -3.31
CA PHE A 86 -4.38 -16.17 -1.85
C PHE A 86 -3.27 -15.34 -1.19
N ALA A 87 -2.18 -15.04 -1.89
CA ALA A 87 -1.04 -14.32 -1.35
C ALA A 87 -1.40 -12.94 -0.76
N PRO A 88 -2.26 -12.11 -1.39
CA PRO A 88 -2.73 -10.86 -0.79
C PRO A 88 -3.53 -11.07 0.51
N LEU A 89 -4.33 -12.14 0.60
CA LEU A 89 -5.11 -12.45 1.80
C LEU A 89 -4.19 -12.83 2.97
N ILE A 90 -3.19 -13.66 2.70
CA ILE A 90 -2.19 -14.04 3.69
C ILE A 90 -1.34 -12.82 4.09
N GLY A 91 -0.94 -12.01 3.11
CA GLY A 91 -0.18 -10.77 3.35
C GLY A 91 -0.97 -9.76 4.19
N ALA A 92 -2.26 -9.59 3.92
CA ALA A 92 -3.15 -8.75 4.72
C ALA A 92 -3.28 -9.29 6.14
N PHE A 93 -3.51 -10.59 6.32
CA PHE A 93 -3.59 -11.21 7.64
C PHE A 93 -2.30 -11.03 8.46
N ILE A 94 -1.13 -11.20 7.84
CA ILE A 94 0.17 -10.96 8.49
C ILE A 94 0.33 -9.46 8.82
N SER A 95 -0.03 -8.57 7.91
CA SER A 95 0.01 -7.12 8.13
C SER A 95 -0.88 -6.70 9.30
N ASP A 96 -2.09 -7.24 9.38
CA ASP A 96 -3.04 -6.95 10.46
C ASP A 96 -2.57 -7.54 11.80
N ALA A 97 -1.95 -8.72 11.79
CA ALA A 97 -1.45 -9.39 12.99
C ALA A 97 -0.16 -8.77 13.56
N TYR A 98 0.75 -8.30 12.69
CA TYR A 98 2.10 -7.87 13.11
C TYR A 98 2.39 -6.37 12.93
N VAL A 99 1.78 -5.69 11.95
CA VAL A 99 2.13 -4.30 11.60
C VAL A 99 1.11 -3.30 12.17
N GLY A 100 -0.10 -3.74 12.52
CA GLY A 100 -1.13 -2.91 13.15
C GLY A 100 -1.00 -2.72 14.67
N LYS A 101 0.13 -3.09 15.30
CA LYS A 101 0.32 -3.04 16.76
C LYS A 101 1.09 -1.82 17.31
N GLU A 102 1.39 -0.82 16.49
CA GLU A 102 2.06 0.42 16.91
C GLU A 102 1.27 1.68 16.53
#